data_AF-A0A938PJK3-F1
#
_entry.id   AF-A0A938PJK3-F1
#
_cell.length_a   1.000
_cell.length_b   1.000
_cell.length_c   1.000
_cell.angle_alpha   90.00
_cell.angle_beta   90.00
_cell.angle_gamma   90.00
#
_symmetry.space_group_name_H-M   'P 1'
#
loop_
_entity.id
_entity.type
_entity.pdbx_description
1 polymer ?
#
loop_
_entity_poly.entity_id
_entity_poly.type
_entity_poly.pdbx_seq_one_letter_code
_entity_poly.pdbx_strand_id
1 'polypeptide(L)'
;DPDYDFESGEDMHAFAARVMDGFREIVRHHEGQTVLAVSHSGALDILYRKATGRPLHTPRDFKIPNCGLNWFVVDAHGWHLEHWADRHHLGQVLMEPPE
;
A
#
# COMPACT_ATOMS: atom_id res chain seq x y z
N ASP A 1 -15.23 0.93 12.40
CA ASP A 1 -14.49 1.05 13.67
C ASP A 1 -13.11 0.44 13.44
N PRO A 2 -12.01 1.19 13.58
CA PRO A 2 -10.65 0.67 13.44
C PRO A 2 -10.31 -0.47 14.42
N ASP A 3 -11.01 -0.53 15.56
CA ASP A 3 -10.76 -1.50 16.64
C ASP A 3 -11.63 -2.76 16.51
N TYR A 4 -12.48 -2.86 15.49
CA TYR A 4 -13.28 -4.06 15.26
C TYR A 4 -12.45 -5.15 14.57
N ASP A 5 -12.26 -6.26 15.27
CA ASP A 5 -11.40 -7.39 14.89
C ASP A 5 -12.14 -8.49 14.09
N PHE A 6 -13.39 -8.27 13.70
CA PHE A 6 -14.23 -9.29 13.06
C PHE A 6 -14.37 -10.57 13.91
N GLU A 7 -14.46 -10.43 15.23
CA GLU A 7 -14.67 -11.49 16.25
C GLU A 7 -13.49 -12.47 16.44
N SER A 8 -12.68 -12.67 15.41
CA SER A 8 -11.53 -13.60 15.43
C SER A 8 -10.45 -13.26 14.39
N GLY A 9 -10.60 -12.14 13.69
CA GLY A 9 -9.70 -11.69 12.65
C GLY A 9 -8.64 -10.75 13.18
N GLU A 10 -8.40 -9.69 12.42
CA GLU A 10 -7.39 -8.68 12.71
C GLU A 10 -8.05 -7.30 12.64
N ASP A 11 -7.84 -6.48 13.66
CA ASP A 11 -8.26 -5.08 13.64
C ASP A 11 -7.36 -4.24 12.70
N MET A 12 -7.78 -3.01 12.41
CA MET A 12 -7.06 -2.15 11.46
C MET A 12 -5.68 -1.72 11.98
N HIS A 13 -5.50 -1.62 13.30
CA HIS A 13 -4.24 -1.21 13.92
C HIS A 13 -3.20 -2.33 13.86
N ALA A 14 -3.59 -3.55 14.21
CA ALA A 14 -2.77 -4.76 14.09
C ALA A 14 -2.38 -4.99 12.62
N PHE A 15 -3.34 -4.89 11.69
CA PHE A 15 -3.09 -4.99 10.26
C PHE A 15 -2.07 -3.94 9.79
N ALA A 16 -2.26 -2.67 10.17
CA ALA A 16 -1.35 -1.59 9.80
C ALA A 16 0.07 -1.80 10.34
N ALA A 17 0.20 -2.25 11.59
CA ALA A 17 1.49 -2.56 12.20
C ALA A 17 2.20 -3.68 11.44
N ARG A 18 1.52 -4.79 11.18
CA ARG A 18 2.06 -5.93 10.43
C ARG A 18 2.52 -5.55 9.01
N VAL A 19 1.73 -4.75 8.30
CA VAL A 19 2.11 -4.24 6.97
C VAL A 19 3.37 -3.36 7.06
N MET A 20 3.39 -2.40 7.98
CA MET A 20 4.53 -1.49 8.13
C MET A 20 5.81 -2.22 8.54
N ASP A 21 5.72 -3.23 9.40
CA ASP A 21 6.88 -4.03 9.80
C ASP A 21 7.44 -4.85 8.64
N GLY A 22 6.58 -5.47 7.83
CA GLY A 22 7.01 -6.17 6.62
C GLY A 22 7.74 -5.26 5.63
N PHE A 23 7.20 -4.06 5.38
CA PHE A 23 7.84 -3.10 4.48
C PHE A 23 9.12 -2.48 5.05
N ARG A 24 9.20 -2.23 6.36
CA ARG A 24 10.44 -1.80 7.03
C ARG A 24 11.54 -2.85 6.86
N GLU A 25 11.19 -4.13 6.96
CA GLU A 25 12.15 -5.21 6.79
C GLU A 25 12.68 -5.29 5.35
N ILE A 26 11.82 -5.05 4.34
CA ILE A 26 12.24 -4.94 2.94
C ILE A 26 13.20 -3.76 2.79
N VAL A 27 12.85 -2.57 3.30
CA VAL A 27 13.71 -1.38 3.22
C VAL A 27 15.08 -1.65 3.85
N ARG A 28 15.12 -2.24 5.05
CA ARG A 28 16.35 -2.54 5.78
C ARG A 28 17.29 -3.49 5.03
N HIS A 29 16.75 -4.45 4.29
CA HIS A 29 17.58 -5.42 3.55
C HIS A 29 18.02 -4.94 2.16
N HIS A 30 17.38 -3.89 1.64
CA HIS A 30 17.57 -3.42 0.27
C HIS A 30 17.90 -1.93 0.19
N GLU A 31 18.64 -1.40 1.18
CA GLU A 31 19.06 0.00 1.19
C GLU A 31 19.82 0.37 -0.10
N GLY A 32 19.42 1.50 -0.70
CA GLY A 32 20.00 1.99 -1.96
C GLY A 32 19.58 1.23 -3.22
N GLN A 33 18.66 0.26 -3.12
CA GLN A 33 18.16 -0.52 -4.26
C GLN A 33 16.71 -0.15 -4.61
N THR A 34 16.33 -0.45 -5.85
CA THR A 34 14.94 -0.43 -6.28
C THR A 34 14.35 -1.84 -6.20
N VAL A 35 13.28 -2.02 -5.42
CA VAL A 35 12.61 -3.31 -5.22
C VAL A 35 11.19 -3.26 -5.79
N LEU A 36 10.79 -4.33 -6.49
CA LEU A 36 9.40 -4.54 -6.89
C LEU A 36 8.70 -5.42 -5.85
N ALA A 37 7.63 -4.91 -5.24
CA ALA A 37 6.76 -5.66 -4.34
C ALA A 37 5.36 -5.80 -4.94
N VAL A 38 4.78 -7.01 -4.87
CA VAL A 38 3.41 -7.29 -5.29
C VAL A 38 2.56 -7.50 -4.05
N SER A 39 1.44 -6.78 -3.93
CA SER A 39 0.60 -6.82 -2.74
C SER A 39 -0.87 -6.52 -3.06
N HIS A 40 -1.69 -6.43 -2.01
CA HIS A 40 -3.12 -6.19 -2.07
C HIS A 40 -3.47 -4.75 -1.70
N SER A 41 -4.72 -4.36 -2.00
CA SER A 41 -5.22 -3.00 -1.75
C SER A 41 -5.14 -2.57 -0.29
N GLY A 42 -5.34 -3.48 0.67
CA GLY A 42 -5.20 -3.16 2.09
C GLY A 42 -3.79 -2.68 2.46
N ALA A 43 -2.75 -3.37 2.00
CA ALA A 43 -1.37 -3.00 2.30
C ALA A 43 -0.97 -1.68 1.61
N LEU A 44 -1.43 -1.48 0.37
CA LEU A 44 -1.22 -0.24 -0.37
C LEU A 44 -1.92 0.97 0.29
N ASP A 45 -3.09 0.77 0.89
CA ASP A 45 -3.79 1.79 1.68
C ASP A 45 -2.94 2.26 2.87
N ILE A 46 -2.38 1.33 3.63
CA ILE A 46 -1.49 1.63 4.77
C ILE A 46 -0.24 2.39 4.31
N LEU A 47 0.43 1.94 3.25
CA LEU A 47 1.61 2.63 2.72
C LEU A 47 1.28 4.02 2.19
N TYR A 48 0.18 4.17 1.44
CA TYR A 48 -0.26 5.48 0.95
C TYR A 48 -0.46 6.44 2.11
N ARG A 49 -1.19 6.02 3.14
CA ARG A 49 -1.44 6.83 4.33
C ARG A 49 -0.15 7.18 5.06
N LYS A 50 0.77 6.22 5.22
CA LYS A 50 2.08 6.45 5.82
C LYS A 50 2.89 7.50 5.04
N ALA A 51 2.96 7.37 3.73
CA ALA A 51 3.74 8.24 2.84
C ALA A 51 3.13 9.63 2.66
N THR A 52 1.83 9.79 2.91
CA THR A 52 1.11 11.07 2.76
C THR A 52 0.67 11.69 4.09
N GLY A 53 1.06 11.10 5.23
CA GLY A 53 0.72 11.59 6.56
C GLY A 53 -0.78 11.50 6.92
N ARG A 54 -1.56 10.66 6.23
CA ARG A 54 -3.00 10.54 6.46
C ARG A 54 -3.30 9.61 7.65
N PRO A 55 -4.24 9.96 8.54
CA PRO A 55 -4.61 9.08 9.66
C PRO A 55 -5.31 7.79 9.19
N LEU A 56 -5.23 6.71 9.97
CA LEU A 56 -5.92 5.45 9.65
C LEU A 56 -7.46 5.54 9.78
N HIS A 57 -7.96 6.37 10.68
CA HIS A 57 -9.40 6.49 10.95
C HIS A 57 -10.16 7.27 9.88
N THR A 58 -9.48 7.94 8.94
CA THR A 58 -10.17 8.71 7.89
C THR A 58 -10.65 7.79 6.77
N PRO A 59 -11.84 8.05 6.18
CA PRO A 59 -12.29 7.32 5.01
C PRO A 59 -11.26 7.37 3.87
N ARG A 60 -11.14 6.27 3.11
CA ARG A 60 -10.30 6.25 1.92
C ARG A 60 -10.96 7.08 0.81
N ASP A 61 -10.26 8.10 0.33
CA ASP A 61 -10.70 9.02 -0.74
C ASP A 61 -9.92 8.83 -2.06
N PHE A 62 -9.04 7.83 -2.12
CA PHE A 62 -8.25 7.49 -3.29
C PHE A 62 -8.58 6.09 -3.82
N LYS A 63 -8.34 5.88 -5.12
CA LYS A 63 -8.56 4.59 -5.79
C LYS A 63 -7.29 3.74 -5.76
N ILE A 64 -7.47 2.42 -5.64
CA ILE A 64 -6.42 1.42 -5.78
C ILE A 64 -6.87 0.45 -6.90
N PRO A 65 -6.58 0.75 -8.17
CA PRO A 65 -6.96 -0.12 -9.26
C PRO A 65 -6.03 -1.35 -9.33
N ASN A 66 -6.55 -2.46 -9.86
CA ASN A 66 -5.72 -3.61 -10.19
C ASN A 66 -4.65 -3.24 -11.21
N CYS A 67 -3.48 -3.85 -11.06
CA CYS A 67 -2.32 -3.64 -11.93
C CYS A 67 -1.83 -2.18 -11.98
N GLY A 68 -2.21 -1.32 -11.02
CA GLY A 68 -1.61 0.01 -10.89
C GLY A 68 -0.21 -0.09 -10.29
N LEU A 69 0.77 0.54 -10.92
CA LEU A 69 2.11 0.73 -10.36
C LEU A 69 2.11 1.91 -9.39
N ASN A 70 2.79 1.72 -8.25
CA ASN A 70 2.90 2.72 -7.19
C ASN A 70 4.38 2.86 -6.82
N TRP A 71 4.88 4.08 -6.81
CA TRP A 71 6.28 4.39 -6.52
C TRP A 71 6.38 5.06 -5.16
N PHE A 72 6.95 4.32 -4.21
CA PHE A 72 7.25 4.79 -2.86
C PHE A 72 8.76 4.94 -2.71
N VAL A 73 9.18 6.05 -2.12
CA VAL A 73 10.59 6.32 -1.81
C VAL A 73 10.76 6.40 -0.30
N VAL A 74 11.86 5.86 0.20
CA VAL A 74 12.23 5.95 1.62
C VAL A 74 13.60 6.57 1.73
N ASP A 75 13.68 7.70 2.43
CA ASP A 75 14.92 8.46 2.65
C ASP A 75 15.05 8.93 4.11
N ALA A 76 16.00 9.83 4.37
CA ALA A 76 16.24 10.40 5.70
C ALA A 76 15.02 11.16 6.28
N HIS A 77 14.07 11.57 5.45
CA HIS A 77 12.83 12.26 5.84
C HIS A 77 11.66 11.27 5.99
N GLY A 78 11.86 9.99 5.73
CA GLY A 78 10.87 8.93 5.87
C GLY A 78 10.30 8.46 4.53
N TRP A 79 9.03 8.06 4.56
CA TRP A 79 8.33 7.50 3.40
C TRP A 79 7.66 8.61 2.60
N HIS A 80 7.81 8.57 1.27
CA HIS A 80 7.21 9.51 0.33
C HIS A 80 6.57 8.76 -0.83
N LEU A 81 5.56 9.39 -1.43
CA LEU A 81 4.85 8.88 -2.60
C LEU A 81 5.23 9.72 -3.81
N GLU A 82 5.86 9.12 -4.81
CA GLU A 82 6.22 9.80 -6.06
C GLU A 82 5.11 9.67 -7.11
N HIS A 83 4.62 8.44 -7.30
CA HIS A 83 3.60 8.14 -8.29
C HIS A 83 2.59 7.14 -7.74
N TRP A 84 1.32 7.33 -8.09
CA TRP A 84 0.22 6.55 -7.56
C TRP A 84 -0.68 6.03 -8.67
N ALA A 85 -1.04 4.75 -8.55
CA ALA A 85 -2.02 4.08 -9.40
C ALA A 85 -1.73 4.23 -10.91
N ASP A 86 -0.46 4.25 -11.30
CA ASP A 86 -0.04 4.40 -12.69
C ASP A 86 -0.43 3.15 -13.49
N ARG A 87 -1.26 3.36 -14.50
CA ARG A 87 -1.76 2.34 -15.44
C ARG A 87 -1.43 2.67 -16.88
N HIS A 88 -0.46 3.56 -17.14
CA HIS A 88 -0.09 3.96 -18.49
C HIS A 88 0.43 2.80 -19.34
N HIS A 89 1.00 1.78 -18.69
CA HIS A 89 1.42 0.53 -19.33
C HIS A 89 0.26 -0.39 -19.73
N LEU A 90 -0.95 -0.18 -19.19
CA LEU A 90 -2.12 -1.00 -19.49
C LEU A 90 -2.87 -0.38 -20.68
N GLY A 91 -2.78 -1.01 -21.85
CA GLY A 91 -3.57 -0.62 -23.01
C GLY A 91 -5.07 -0.91 -22.82
N GLN A 92 -5.40 -2.09 -22.31
CA GLN A 92 -6.76 -2.48 -21.94
C GLN A 92 -6.72 -3.21 -20.60
N VAL A 93 -7.72 -2.97 -19.75
CA VAL A 93 -7.90 -3.70 -18.49
C VAL A 93 -9.09 -4.61 -18.60
N LEU A 94 -8.85 -5.90 -18.34
CA LEU A 94 -9.89 -6.90 -18.25
C LEU A 94 -10.64 -6.70 -16.95
N MET A 95 -11.93 -6.38 -17.06
CA MET A 95 -12.83 -6.25 -15.90
C MET A 95 -13.53 -7.57 -15.59
N GLU A 96 -13.52 -8.50 -16.56
CA GLU A 96 -14.13 -9.82 -16.50
C GLU A 96 -13.10 -10.87 -16.96
N PRO A 97 -13.14 -12.09 -16.42
CA PRO A 97 -12.29 -13.17 -16.92
C PRO A 97 -12.62 -13.47 -18.39
N PRO A 98 -11.63 -13.89 -19.21
CA PRO A 98 -11.93 -14.37 -20.55
C PRO A 98 -12.85 -15.60 -20.48
N GLU A 99 -13.82 -15.68 -21.39
CA GLU A 99 -14.66 -16.86 -21.61
C GLU A 99 -13.84 -18.11 -21.98
#